data_AF-A0A966Q2S1-F1
#
_entry.id   AF-A0A966Q2S1-F1
#
_cell.length_a   1.000
_cell.length_b   1.000
_cell.length_c   1.000
_cell.angle_alpha   90.00
_cell.angle_beta   90.00
_cell.angle_gamma   90.00
#
_symmetry.space_group_name_H-M   'P 1'
#
loop_
_entity.id
_entity.type
_entity.pdbx_description
1 polymer ?
#
loop_
_entity_poly.entity_id
_entity_poly.type
_entity_poly.pdbx_seq_one_letter_code
_entity_poly.pdbx_strand_id
1 'polypeptide(L)'
;MALNRYFNNFPGQNRLNNEHRLMEDVIVESIEIMGHQVYYIPRDSYDDGDMIFGEYKNSKFSKAYNMEAYLANVEGFEGDGDFFSKFGLEIRDTSNFVISRRAFVKGLPTSLRHRPQEGDLIYVPLMHRLFEIKFIEKKLMFYSLGNREPYIYEMRCELFRFSQE
;
A
#
# COMPACT_ATOMS: atom_id res chain seq x y z
N MET A 1 -10.34 -34.85 11.90
CA MET A 1 -9.03 -34.25 11.57
C MET A 1 -8.48 -33.58 12.81
N ALA A 2 -7.22 -33.86 13.17
CA ALA A 2 -6.60 -33.41 14.41
C ALA A 2 -6.01 -32.00 14.25
N LEU A 3 -6.86 -30.98 14.23
CA LEU A 3 -6.43 -29.61 14.53
C LEU A 3 -6.39 -29.45 16.05
N ASN A 4 -5.44 -28.68 16.55
CA ASN A 4 -5.32 -28.42 17.98
C ASN A 4 -6.60 -27.75 18.49
N ARG A 5 -7.23 -28.32 19.53
CA ARG A 5 -8.51 -27.88 20.11
C ARG A 5 -8.52 -26.40 20.53
N TYR A 6 -7.35 -25.86 20.86
CA TYR A 6 -7.20 -24.48 21.32
C TYR A 6 -7.01 -23.46 20.18
N PHE A 7 -6.59 -23.91 18.99
CA PHE A 7 -6.36 -23.03 17.85
C PHE A 7 -7.46 -23.19 16.81
N ASN A 8 -8.34 -22.19 16.73
CA ASN A 8 -9.37 -22.15 15.71
C ASN A 8 -8.96 -21.21 14.57
N ASN A 9 -8.44 -21.75 13.47
CA ASN A 9 -8.04 -20.93 12.32
C ASN A 9 -9.24 -20.41 11.50
N PHE A 10 -10.47 -20.86 11.77
CA PHE A 10 -11.66 -20.40 11.05
C PHE A 10 -12.74 -19.97 12.04
N PRO A 11 -12.48 -18.92 12.84
CA PRO A 11 -13.55 -18.37 13.64
C PRO A 11 -14.64 -17.81 12.70
N GLY A 12 -15.91 -18.00 13.07
CA GLY A 12 -17.01 -17.32 12.39
C GLY A 12 -16.73 -15.81 12.33
N GLN A 13 -17.28 -15.15 11.32
CA GLN A 13 -16.97 -13.78 10.85
C GLN A 13 -16.86 -12.67 11.92
N ASN A 14 -17.32 -12.91 13.16
CA ASN A 14 -17.33 -11.97 14.28
C ASN A 14 -16.43 -12.36 15.47
N ARG A 15 -15.60 -13.39 15.38
CA ARG A 15 -14.63 -13.76 16.42
C ARG A 15 -13.21 -13.54 15.91
N LEU A 16 -12.71 -12.31 15.99
CA LEU A 16 -11.26 -12.09 15.89
C LEU A 16 -10.61 -12.80 17.08
N ASN A 17 -9.86 -13.87 16.81
CA ASN A 17 -9.19 -14.57 17.89
C ASN A 17 -8.00 -13.76 18.40
N ASN A 18 -7.57 -14.01 19.63
CA ASN A 18 -6.44 -13.30 20.24
C ASN A 18 -5.15 -13.45 19.42
N GLU A 19 -5.00 -14.55 18.69
CA GLU A 19 -3.84 -14.82 17.82
C GLU A 19 -3.81 -13.91 16.60
N HIS A 20 -4.97 -13.58 15.99
CA HIS A 20 -5.03 -12.61 14.89
C HIS A 20 -4.59 -11.23 15.35
N ARG A 21 -5.04 -10.82 16.54
CA ARG A 21 -4.65 -9.54 17.14
C ARG A 21 -3.17 -9.49 17.47
N LEU A 22 -2.63 -10.55 18.07
CA LEU A 22 -1.21 -10.65 18.37
C LEU A 22 -0.36 -10.54 17.09
N MET A 23 -0.75 -11.24 16.01
CA MET A 23 -0.09 -11.10 14.71
C MET A 23 -0.16 -9.67 14.18
N GLU A 24 -1.33 -9.03 14.22
CA GLU A 24 -1.48 -7.62 13.84
C GLU A 24 -0.60 -6.69 14.67
N ASP A 25 -0.52 -6.91 15.98
CA ASP A 25 0.31 -6.13 16.90
C ASP A 25 1.79 -6.25 16.53
N VAL A 26 2.30 -7.47 16.37
CA VAL A 26 3.70 -7.72 16.01
C VAL A 26 4.03 -7.14 14.63
N ILE A 27 3.12 -7.24 13.66
CA ILE A 27 3.34 -6.68 12.32
C ILE A 27 3.43 -5.15 12.39
N VAL A 28 2.48 -4.51 13.10
CA VAL A 28 2.46 -3.06 13.25
C VAL A 28 3.73 -2.58 13.96
N GLU A 29 4.08 -3.21 15.08
CA GLU A 29 5.30 -2.88 15.83
C GLU A 29 6.57 -3.09 14.98
N SER A 30 6.63 -4.15 14.18
CA SER A 30 7.77 -4.40 13.30
C SER A 30 7.95 -3.30 12.24
N ILE A 31 6.84 -2.77 11.69
CA ILE A 31 6.84 -1.67 10.73
C ILE A 31 7.16 -0.35 11.44
N GLU A 32 6.71 -0.14 12.67
CA GLU A 32 7.07 1.04 13.47
C GLU A 32 8.57 1.06 13.84
N ILE A 33 9.19 -0.10 14.08
CA ILE A 33 10.62 -0.21 14.41
C ILE A 33 11.52 -0.04 13.19
N MET A 34 11.19 -0.72 12.08
CA MET A 34 12.08 -0.79 10.89
C MET A 34 11.65 0.15 9.76
N GLY A 35 10.42 0.64 9.81
CA GLY A 35 9.85 1.50 8.78
C GLY A 35 10.26 2.95 8.93
N HIS A 36 9.75 3.75 8.00
CA HIS A 36 9.99 5.18 7.93
C HIS A 36 8.65 5.92 7.85
N GLN A 37 8.67 7.15 8.31
CA GLN A 37 7.52 8.03 8.21
C GLN A 37 7.33 8.51 6.77
N VAL A 38 6.12 8.32 6.24
CA VAL A 38 5.72 8.74 4.89
C VAL A 38 4.41 9.52 4.94
N TYR A 39 4.18 10.32 3.91
CA TYR A 39 2.89 10.98 3.72
C TYR A 39 2.13 10.30 2.59
N TYR A 40 1.00 9.71 2.93
CA TYR A 40 0.06 9.16 1.96
C TYR A 40 -0.95 10.22 1.54
N ILE A 41 -1.07 10.39 0.22
CA ILE A 41 -1.78 11.48 -0.41
C ILE A 41 -2.82 10.84 -1.35
N PRO A 42 -4.07 10.68 -0.89
CA PRO A 42 -5.10 10.07 -1.70
C PRO A 42 -5.46 10.98 -2.90
N ARG A 43 -5.71 10.35 -4.03
CA ARG A 43 -6.22 11.03 -5.23
C ARG A 43 -7.69 11.40 -5.01
N ASP A 44 -8.00 12.68 -5.15
CA ASP A 44 -9.37 13.19 -5.24
C ASP A 44 -9.76 13.30 -6.72
N SER A 45 -10.90 12.73 -7.10
CA SER A 45 -11.53 12.94 -8.41
C SER A 45 -12.37 14.22 -8.36
N TYR A 46 -12.02 15.21 -9.20
CA TYR A 46 -12.66 16.53 -9.20
C TYR A 46 -13.64 16.75 -10.36
N ASP A 47 -13.62 15.90 -11.39
CA ASP A 47 -14.41 16.10 -12.61
C ASP A 47 -15.59 15.12 -12.69
N ASP A 48 -16.66 15.51 -13.39
CA ASP A 48 -17.72 14.60 -13.83
C ASP A 48 -17.09 13.60 -14.80
N GLY A 49 -16.54 12.52 -14.23
CA GLY A 49 -15.84 11.48 -14.98
C GLY A 49 -16.72 10.95 -16.10
N ASP A 50 -16.09 10.54 -17.20
CA ASP A 50 -16.82 9.89 -18.28
C ASP A 50 -17.48 8.62 -17.72
N MET A 51 -18.81 8.62 -17.58
CA MET A 51 -19.53 7.47 -17.01
C MET A 51 -19.44 6.22 -17.88
N ILE A 52 -19.07 6.37 -19.16
CA ILE A 52 -18.95 5.27 -20.13
C ILE A 52 -17.57 4.62 -20.03
N PHE A 53 -16.50 5.40 -19.92
CA PHE A 53 -15.12 4.88 -19.85
C PHE A 53 -14.50 4.87 -18.45
N GLY A 54 -15.14 5.52 -17.47
CA GLY A 54 -14.66 5.62 -16.09
C GLY A 54 -13.42 6.49 -15.90
N GLU A 55 -13.07 7.30 -16.90
CA GLU A 55 -11.86 8.11 -16.87
C GLU A 55 -12.13 9.50 -16.28
N TYR A 56 -11.28 9.90 -15.33
CA TYR A 56 -11.26 11.26 -14.78
C TYR A 56 -10.11 12.03 -15.43
N LYS A 57 -10.46 13.12 -16.13
CA LYS A 57 -9.49 13.95 -16.88
C LYS A 57 -8.48 14.63 -15.97
N ASN A 58 -8.90 15.08 -14.80
CA ASN A 58 -8.07 15.84 -13.88
C ASN A 58 -7.98 15.16 -12.51
N SER A 59 -6.76 15.07 -11.99
CA SER A 59 -6.46 14.52 -10.65
C SER A 59 -6.11 15.67 -9.72
N LYS A 60 -6.71 15.69 -8.52
CA LYS A 60 -6.34 16.64 -7.47
C LYS A 60 -5.84 15.89 -6.24
N PHE A 61 -4.85 16.46 -5.57
CA PHE A 61 -4.28 15.93 -4.34
C PHE A 61 -4.38 17.01 -3.26
N SER A 62 -5.41 16.95 -2.42
CA SER A 62 -5.69 18.04 -1.46
C SER A 62 -5.27 17.74 -0.02
N LYS A 63 -5.15 16.46 0.34
CA LYS A 63 -4.92 16.01 1.71
C LYS A 63 -3.70 15.11 1.76
N ALA A 64 -2.97 15.18 2.86
CA ALA A 64 -1.85 14.30 3.16
C ALA A 64 -2.04 13.72 4.56
N TYR A 65 -1.84 12.41 4.69
CA TYR A 65 -1.94 11.67 5.95
C TYR A 65 -0.58 11.07 6.27
N ASN A 66 -0.13 11.30 7.50
CA ASN A 66 1.12 10.76 7.97
C ASN A 66 0.92 9.29 8.38
N MET A 67 1.77 8.40 7.86
CA MET A 67 1.73 6.97 8.15
C MET A 67 3.14 6.38 8.16
N GLU A 68 3.29 5.22 8.81
CA GLU A 68 4.51 4.43 8.80
C GLU A 68 4.47 3.41 7.66
N ALA A 69 5.52 3.41 6.83
CA ALA A 69 5.71 2.41 5.78
C ALA A 69 7.12 1.83 5.84
N TYR A 70 7.21 0.52 5.66
CA TYR A 70 8.47 -0.19 5.51
C TYR A 70 8.88 -0.21 4.03
N LEU A 71 10.14 0.12 3.74
CA LEU A 71 10.67 0.03 2.38
C LEU A 71 11.13 -1.42 2.16
N ALA A 72 10.33 -2.20 1.45
CA ALA A 72 10.59 -3.61 1.16
C ALA A 72 11.39 -3.79 -0.14
N ASN A 73 12.41 -2.96 -0.36
CA ASN A 73 13.24 -3.09 -1.55
C ASN A 73 14.00 -4.43 -1.46
N VAL A 74 13.58 -5.40 -2.27
CA VAL A 74 14.24 -6.70 -2.42
C VAL A 74 15.22 -6.49 -3.57
N GLU A 75 16.51 -6.46 -3.22
CA GLU A 75 17.63 -6.21 -4.12
C GLU A 75 17.86 -4.74 -4.45
N GLY A 76 19.13 -4.41 -4.62
CA GLY A 76 19.66 -3.08 -4.39
C GLY A 76 19.26 -2.08 -5.46
N PHE A 77 20.09 -1.07 -5.56
CA PHE A 77 20.17 -0.11 -6.66
C PHE A 77 20.48 -0.78 -8.04
N GLU A 78 20.00 -2.00 -8.32
CA GLU A 78 19.78 -2.55 -9.65
C GLU A 78 18.32 -2.24 -9.97
N GLY A 79 17.99 -1.02 -10.39
CA GLY A 79 18.10 -0.75 -11.81
C GLY A 79 17.25 -1.78 -12.54
N ASP A 80 15.92 -1.71 -12.37
CA ASP A 80 14.96 -2.48 -13.16
C ASP A 80 15.39 -2.31 -14.62
N GLY A 81 15.94 -3.38 -15.19
CA GLY A 81 16.88 -3.31 -16.29
C GLY A 81 16.33 -2.45 -17.41
N ASP A 82 17.06 -1.37 -17.72
CA ASP A 82 16.94 -0.50 -18.89
C ASP A 82 15.85 -0.99 -19.87
N PHE A 83 14.60 -0.60 -19.60
CA PHE A 83 13.48 -1.06 -20.42
C PHE A 83 13.62 -0.37 -21.78
N PHE A 84 14.04 -1.11 -22.80
CA PHE A 84 14.09 -0.62 -24.18
C PHE A 84 12.66 -0.47 -24.70
N SER A 85 12.07 0.70 -24.48
CA SER A 85 10.88 1.15 -25.18
C SER A 85 11.25 1.53 -26.62
N LYS A 86 10.30 1.43 -27.56
CA LYS A 86 10.46 1.74 -29.00
C LYS A 86 10.99 3.18 -29.28
N PHE A 87 11.12 4.02 -28.25
CA PHE A 87 11.56 5.41 -28.30
C PHE A 87 12.81 5.74 -27.46
N GLY A 88 13.45 4.77 -26.80
CA GLY A 88 14.71 4.98 -26.04
C GLY A 88 14.78 4.29 -24.68
N LEU A 89 15.88 4.54 -23.97
CA LEU A 89 16.13 4.09 -22.59
C LEU A 89 15.26 4.89 -21.61
N GLU A 90 14.29 4.24 -20.97
CA GLU A 90 13.50 4.85 -19.90
C GLU A 90 13.87 4.22 -18.55
N ILE A 91 14.65 4.95 -17.74
CA ILE A 91 14.96 4.54 -16.36
C ILE A 91 13.78 4.95 -15.48
N ARG A 92 13.12 3.97 -14.86
CA ARG A 92 12.06 4.20 -13.87
C ARG A 92 12.55 3.78 -12.50
N ASP A 93 12.66 4.76 -11.61
CA ASP A 93 12.90 4.49 -10.19
C ASP A 93 11.62 3.86 -9.61
N THR A 94 11.64 2.56 -9.38
CA THR A 94 10.57 1.81 -8.72
C THR A 94 10.92 1.57 -7.26
N SER A 95 9.92 1.52 -6.38
CA SER A 95 10.12 1.25 -4.96
C SER A 95 8.89 0.58 -4.37
N ASN A 96 9.11 -0.48 -3.58
CA ASN A 96 8.05 -1.22 -2.92
C ASN A 96 7.90 -0.77 -1.47
N PHE A 97 6.70 -0.32 -1.11
CA PHE A 97 6.36 0.12 0.24
C PHE A 97 5.36 -0.86 0.85
N VAL A 98 5.63 -1.30 2.08
CA VAL A 98 4.77 -2.17 2.86
C VAL A 98 4.16 -1.39 4.01
N ILE A 99 2.83 -1.44 4.12
CA ILE A 99 2.09 -0.81 5.21
C ILE A 99 1.17 -1.84 5.88
N SER A 100 0.98 -1.72 7.19
CA SER A 100 -0.01 -2.56 7.88
C SER A 100 -1.43 -2.08 7.57
N ARG A 101 -2.35 -3.03 7.36
CA ARG A 101 -3.78 -2.73 7.17
C ARG A 101 -4.33 -1.94 8.36
N ARG A 102 -3.93 -2.32 9.57
CA ARG A 102 -4.43 -1.72 10.80
C ARG A 102 -3.97 -0.27 10.98
N ALA A 103 -2.69 0.03 10.73
CA ALA A 103 -2.21 1.41 10.76
C ALA A 103 -2.89 2.25 9.69
N PHE A 104 -3.09 1.71 8.48
CA PHE A 104 -3.79 2.40 7.40
C PHE A 104 -5.22 2.81 7.80
N VAL A 105 -6.01 1.87 8.33
CA VAL A 105 -7.39 2.12 8.77
C VAL A 105 -7.45 3.09 9.96
N LYS A 106 -6.43 3.08 10.83
CA LYS A 106 -6.31 4.02 11.95
C LYS A 106 -5.92 5.44 11.50
N GLY A 107 -5.04 5.55 10.51
CA GLY A 107 -4.49 6.81 10.01
C GLY A 107 -5.44 7.59 9.10
N LEU A 108 -6.38 6.90 8.43
CA LEU A 108 -7.35 7.52 7.54
C LEU A 108 -8.77 7.54 8.13
N PRO A 109 -9.54 8.61 7.85
CA PRO A 109 -10.97 8.61 8.15
C PRO A 109 -11.67 7.51 7.36
N THR A 110 -12.47 6.71 8.06
CA THR A 110 -13.19 5.54 7.51
C THR A 110 -14.06 5.86 6.30
N SER A 111 -14.56 7.10 6.19
CA SER A 111 -15.36 7.58 5.06
C SER A 111 -14.57 7.77 3.77
N LEU A 112 -13.22 7.85 3.85
CA LEU A 112 -12.38 8.13 2.70
C LEU A 112 -11.94 6.84 2.02
N ARG A 113 -11.14 6.01 2.70
CA ARG A 113 -10.58 4.77 2.15
C ARG A 113 -10.35 3.73 3.24
N HIS A 114 -10.66 2.46 2.94
CA HIS A 114 -10.38 1.31 3.81
C HIS A 114 -9.11 0.55 3.43
N ARG A 115 -8.55 0.86 2.24
CA ARG A 115 -7.33 0.28 1.70
C ARG A 115 -6.64 1.31 0.78
N PRO A 116 -5.33 1.22 0.57
CA PRO A 116 -4.68 2.00 -0.48
C PRO A 116 -5.30 1.68 -1.84
N GLN A 117 -5.27 2.64 -2.77
CA GLN A 117 -5.66 2.40 -4.16
C GLN A 117 -4.58 2.88 -5.12
N GLU A 118 -4.71 2.41 -6.35
CA GLU A 118 -3.83 2.77 -7.45
C GLU A 118 -4.07 4.22 -7.86
N GLY A 119 -2.99 4.92 -8.23
CA GLY A 119 -2.99 6.36 -8.54
C GLY A 119 -2.93 7.29 -7.33
N ASP A 120 -2.92 6.76 -6.11
CA ASP A 120 -2.58 7.55 -4.91
C ASP A 120 -1.08 7.81 -4.85
N LEU A 121 -0.68 8.88 -4.16
CA LEU A 121 0.73 9.25 -4.03
C LEU A 121 1.27 8.99 -2.64
N ILE A 122 2.56 8.68 -2.57
CA ILE A 122 3.33 8.53 -1.35
C ILE A 122 4.51 9.49 -1.42
N TYR A 123 4.56 10.45 -0.53
CA TYR A 123 5.72 11.33 -0.36
C TYR A 123 6.62 10.78 0.74
N VAL A 124 7.90 10.60 0.42
CA VAL A 124 8.91 10.13 1.36
C VAL A 124 9.81 11.31 1.76
N PRO A 125 9.69 11.84 2.99
CA PRO A 125 10.48 12.98 3.45
C PRO A 125 11.98 12.73 3.40
N LEU A 126 12.42 11.50 3.70
CA LEU A 126 13.84 11.12 3.71
C LEU A 126 14.51 11.29 2.33
N MET A 127 13.77 11.02 1.25
CA MET A 127 14.28 11.07 -0.12
C MET A 127 13.88 12.36 -0.85
N HIS A 128 13.00 13.18 -0.27
CA HIS A 128 12.34 14.31 -0.94
C HIS A 128 11.71 13.94 -2.30
N ARG A 129 11.17 12.72 -2.39
CA ARG A 129 10.60 12.16 -3.62
C ARG A 129 9.14 11.78 -3.42
N LEU A 130 8.39 11.92 -4.51
CA LEU A 130 6.98 11.58 -4.60
C LEU A 130 6.85 10.33 -5.49
N PHE A 131 6.12 9.34 -5.01
CA PHE A 131 5.88 8.08 -5.70
C PHE A 131 4.40 7.90 -5.96
N GLU A 132 4.04 7.33 -7.09
CA GLU A 132 2.69 6.95 -7.46
C GLU A 132 2.49 5.45 -7.28
N ILE A 133 1.42 5.06 -6.60
CA ILE A 133 1.07 3.65 -6.42
C ILE A 133 0.52 3.12 -7.74
N LYS A 134 1.27 2.24 -8.41
CA LYS A 134 0.83 1.60 -9.66
C LYS A 134 0.04 0.33 -9.40
N PHE A 135 0.46 -0.45 -8.41
CA PHE A 135 -0.16 -1.72 -8.11
C PHE A 135 -0.11 -2.04 -6.62
N ILE A 136 -1.17 -2.68 -6.12
CA ILE A 136 -1.26 -3.10 -4.73
C ILE A 136 -1.36 -4.60 -4.67
N GLU A 137 -0.29 -5.22 -4.20
CA GLU A 137 -0.25 -6.65 -3.95
C GLU A 137 -0.97 -6.97 -2.63
N LYS A 138 -1.89 -7.92 -2.72
CA LYS A 138 -2.77 -8.32 -1.60
C LYS A 138 -2.44 -9.70 -1.08
N LYS A 139 -1.50 -10.42 -1.72
CA LYS A 139 -1.30 -11.86 -1.50
C LYS A 139 -0.03 -12.26 -0.74
N LEU A 140 0.82 -11.32 -0.29
CA LEU A 140 2.12 -11.69 0.31
C LEU A 140 2.06 -12.47 1.62
N MET A 141 0.96 -12.38 2.37
CA MET A 141 0.75 -13.19 3.57
C MET A 141 -0.58 -13.92 3.45
N PHE A 142 -0.56 -15.05 2.77
CA PHE A 142 -1.71 -15.95 2.63
C PHE A 142 -2.26 -16.31 4.02
N TYR A 143 -3.51 -15.94 4.32
CA TYR A 143 -4.41 -16.47 5.37
C TYR A 143 -3.73 -17.05 6.61
N SER A 144 -2.75 -16.35 7.21
CA SER A 144 -2.18 -16.78 8.49
C SER A 144 -3.33 -16.84 9.50
N LEU A 145 -3.54 -18.03 10.05
CA LEU A 145 -4.69 -18.36 10.90
C LEU A 145 -6.06 -18.20 10.21
N GLY A 146 -6.17 -18.44 8.89
CA GLY A 146 -7.43 -18.45 8.12
C GLY A 146 -8.16 -17.12 7.97
N ASN A 147 -7.48 -15.99 8.26
CA ASN A 147 -8.04 -14.66 8.06
C ASN A 147 -8.25 -14.35 6.57
N ARG A 148 -9.45 -13.89 6.20
CA ARG A 148 -9.83 -13.56 4.81
C ARG A 148 -9.25 -12.24 4.33
N GLU A 149 -8.86 -11.37 5.26
CA GLU A 149 -8.27 -10.08 4.95
C GLU A 149 -6.74 -10.13 5.15
N PRO A 150 -5.96 -9.44 4.30
CA PRO A 150 -4.52 -9.37 4.46
C PRO A 150 -4.15 -8.47 5.64
N TYR A 151 -3.09 -8.84 6.36
CA TYR A 151 -2.54 -8.03 7.45
C TYR A 151 -1.72 -6.83 6.96
N ILE A 152 -1.12 -6.95 5.78
CA ILE A 152 -0.27 -5.94 5.15
C ILE A 152 -0.71 -5.66 3.71
N TYR A 153 -0.43 -4.46 3.24
CA TYR A 153 -0.51 -4.09 1.83
C TYR A 153 0.91 -3.78 1.33
N GLU A 154 1.31 -4.43 0.24
CA GLU A 154 2.51 -4.04 -0.48
C GLU A 154 2.10 -3.20 -1.69
N MET A 155 2.67 -2.00 -1.76
CA MET A 155 2.41 -1.01 -2.78
C MET A 155 3.64 -0.94 -3.67
N ARG A 156 3.48 -1.34 -4.93
CA ARG A 156 4.51 -1.13 -5.96
C ARG A 156 4.33 0.27 -6.49
N CYS A 157 5.33 1.10 -6.25
CA CYS A 157 5.27 2.49 -6.60
C CYS A 157 6.36 2.85 -7.62
N GLU A 158 6.03 3.80 -8.49
CA GLU A 158 6.98 4.40 -9.43
C GLU A 158 7.16 5.88 -9.07
N LEU A 159 8.32 6.46 -9.39
CA LEU A 159 8.54 7.89 -9.19
C LEU A 159 7.49 8.72 -9.97
N PHE A 160 6.76 9.58 -9.26
CA PHE A 160 5.75 10.43 -9.86
C PHE A 160 6.40 11.51 -10.72
N ARG A 161 6.01 11.58 -11.99
CA ARG A 161 6.45 12.62 -12.92
C ARG A 161 5.32 13.63 -13.09
N PHE A 162 5.65 14.90 -12.90
CA PHE A 162 4.73 15.97 -13.25
C PHE A 162 4.61 16.02 -14.76
N SER A 163 3.40 15.81 -15.27
CA SER A 163 3.08 16.18 -16.64
C SER A 163 3.13 17.70 -16.69
N GLN A 164 4.24 18.26 -17.20
CA GLN A 164 4.30 19.67 -17.55
C GLN A 164 3.40 19.86 -18.77
N GLU A 165 2.10 20.07 -18.53
CA GLU A 165 1.23 20.85 -19.42
C GLU A 165 1.22 22.31 -18.95
#